data_AF-A0A0B2XFZ0-F1
#
_entry.id   AF-A0A0B2XFZ0-F1
#
_cell.length_a   1.000
_cell.length_b   1.000
_cell.length_c   1.000
_cell.angle_alpha   90.00
_cell.angle_beta   90.00
_cell.angle_gamma   90.00
#
_symmetry.space_group_name_H-M   'P 1'
#
loop_
_entity.id
_entity.type
_entity.pdbx_description
1 polymer ?
#
loop_
_entity_poly.entity_id
_entity_poly.type
_entity_poly.pdbx_seq_one_letter_code
_entity_poly.pdbx_strand_id
1 'polypeptide(L)'
;MSLDNINWVSQRLAREGHLTPQDMAALEERLPIAFQERDLSRQPGRRGQGLKAKQWTERSRLKSAHLKYRDVFYKRPQRIEDVARAQGIGQHPLFLEWMNILFEKPILSEARQTFIAGDIQALHGIFHDKLCRRIMNSPRRIEEERTGGFTIKTNTTYCVQTVVPKDPFDDMVLWLDIALDKTFLQDLFPDYENQLSGKDNSDAEIVLSPGSTLCVDSIFKPPGRERWQKSRLRTWEENGKLWDVTAGIQMQVRPNDLSSGTLRLCLSWEWHQEMETLYSCPAELSPSGVSAVS
;
A
#
# COMPACT_ATOMS: atom_id res chain seq x y z
N MET A 1 15.92 -27.93 -10.59
CA MET A 1 14.62 -28.05 -9.91
C MET A 1 13.71 -28.77 -10.89
N SER A 2 13.28 -30.00 -10.64
CA SER A 2 12.47 -30.79 -11.59
C SER A 2 10.99 -30.40 -11.52
N LEU A 3 10.18 -30.80 -12.52
CA LEU A 3 8.72 -30.69 -12.46
C LEU A 3 8.16 -31.40 -11.21
N ASP A 4 8.75 -32.53 -10.85
CA ASP A 4 8.39 -33.29 -9.64
C ASP A 4 8.65 -32.49 -8.36
N ASN A 5 9.78 -31.77 -8.28
CA ASN A 5 10.04 -30.87 -7.15
C ASN A 5 9.01 -29.73 -7.09
N ILE A 6 8.57 -29.22 -8.24
CA ILE A 6 7.58 -28.13 -8.28
C ILE A 6 6.22 -28.65 -7.84
N ASN A 7 5.75 -29.78 -8.39
CA ASN A 7 4.51 -30.42 -7.97
C ASN A 7 4.51 -30.77 -6.49
N TRP A 8 5.64 -31.27 -5.97
CA TRP A 8 5.81 -31.57 -4.56
C TRP A 8 5.70 -30.30 -3.69
N VAL A 9 6.33 -29.19 -4.09
CA VAL A 9 6.21 -27.90 -3.39
C VAL A 9 4.77 -27.38 -3.44
N SER A 10 4.08 -27.43 -4.59
CA SER A 10 2.66 -27.04 -4.71
C SER A 10 1.79 -27.85 -3.76
N GLN A 11 1.91 -29.18 -3.78
CA GLN A 11 1.11 -30.07 -2.94
C GLN A 11 1.40 -29.89 -1.45
N ARG A 12 2.64 -29.56 -1.08
CA ARG A 12 2.99 -29.23 0.30
C ARG A 12 2.33 -27.92 0.73
N LEU A 13 2.43 -26.86 -0.07
CA LEU A 13 1.82 -25.56 0.22
C LEU A 13 0.29 -25.64 0.26
N ALA A 14 -0.34 -26.47 -0.57
CA ALA A 14 -1.78 -26.74 -0.51
C ALA A 14 -2.18 -27.45 0.79
N ARG A 15 -1.42 -28.45 1.24
CA ARG A 15 -1.65 -29.14 2.52
C ARG A 15 -1.47 -28.23 3.73
N GLU A 16 -0.55 -27.28 3.65
CA GLU A 16 -0.32 -26.26 4.67
C GLU A 16 -1.35 -25.10 4.60
N GLY A 17 -2.32 -25.15 3.68
CA GLY A 17 -3.38 -24.15 3.54
C GLY A 17 -2.96 -22.87 2.82
N HIS A 18 -1.76 -22.84 2.24
CA HIS A 18 -1.22 -21.68 1.53
C HIS A 18 -1.66 -21.58 0.06
N LEU A 19 -2.28 -22.63 -0.50
CA LEU A 19 -2.85 -22.65 -1.84
C LEU A 19 -4.32 -23.03 -1.80
N THR A 20 -5.19 -22.24 -2.43
CA THR A 20 -6.60 -22.61 -2.60
C THR A 20 -6.78 -23.70 -3.69
N PRO A 21 -7.94 -24.35 -3.78
CA PRO A 21 -8.23 -25.28 -4.88
C PRO A 21 -8.15 -24.61 -6.26
N GLN A 22 -8.59 -23.35 -6.37
CA GLN A 22 -8.56 -22.59 -7.63
C GLN A 22 -7.12 -22.25 -8.07
N ASP A 23 -6.27 -21.99 -7.09
CA ASP A 23 -4.84 -21.77 -7.27
C ASP A 23 -4.09 -23.02 -7.74
N MET A 24 -4.44 -24.17 -7.16
CA MET A 24 -3.92 -25.46 -7.58
C MET A 24 -4.33 -25.75 -9.01
N ALA A 25 -5.60 -25.53 -9.37
CA ALA A 25 -6.07 -25.70 -10.75
C ALA A 25 -5.32 -24.79 -11.74
N ALA A 26 -5.08 -23.52 -11.39
CA ALA A 26 -4.33 -22.59 -12.24
C ALA A 26 -2.84 -22.97 -12.41
N LEU A 27 -2.23 -23.51 -11.34
CA LEU A 27 -0.86 -24.04 -11.40
C LEU A 27 -0.79 -25.31 -12.26
N GLU A 28 -1.74 -26.22 -12.07
CA GLU A 28 -1.87 -27.47 -12.84
C GLU A 28 -2.13 -27.22 -14.33
N GLU A 29 -2.88 -26.18 -14.69
CA GLU A 29 -3.10 -25.79 -16.08
C GLU A 29 -1.82 -25.22 -16.73
N ARG A 30 -1.08 -24.39 -15.99
CA ARG A 30 0.04 -23.60 -16.55
C ARG A 30 1.38 -24.32 -16.51
N LEU A 31 1.59 -25.22 -15.55
CA LEU A 31 2.86 -25.95 -15.40
C LEU A 31 3.16 -26.81 -16.64
N PRO A 32 2.26 -27.66 -17.15
CA PRO A 32 2.53 -28.45 -18.36
C PRO A 32 2.88 -27.57 -19.56
N ILE A 33 2.25 -26.41 -19.72
CA ILE A 33 2.53 -25.47 -20.82
C ILE A 33 3.93 -24.84 -20.69
N ALA A 34 4.37 -24.57 -19.45
CA ALA A 34 5.72 -24.05 -19.19
C ALA A 34 6.83 -25.11 -19.40
N PHE A 35 6.48 -26.40 -19.29
CA PHE A 35 7.40 -27.53 -19.42
C PHE A 35 7.26 -28.31 -20.74
N GLN A 36 6.24 -28.03 -21.57
CA GLN A 36 6.08 -28.63 -22.88
C GLN A 36 7.34 -28.40 -23.73
N GLU A 37 7.92 -29.50 -24.23
CA GLU A 37 9.01 -29.42 -25.19
C GLU A 37 8.49 -28.72 -26.45
N ARG A 38 8.87 -27.45 -26.63
CA ARG A 38 8.73 -26.82 -27.94
C ARG A 38 9.56 -27.63 -28.91
N ASP A 39 8.92 -28.13 -29.95
CA ASP A 39 9.57 -28.84 -31.04
C ASP A 39 10.48 -27.86 -31.80
N LEU A 40 11.73 -27.80 -31.37
CA LEU A 40 12.76 -26.93 -31.93
C LEU A 40 13.24 -27.42 -33.30
N SER A 41 12.73 -28.57 -33.78
CA SER A 41 13.03 -29.10 -35.12
C SER A 41 12.63 -28.15 -36.25
N ARG A 42 11.75 -27.17 -35.97
CA ARG A 42 11.33 -26.14 -36.93
C ARG A 42 12.14 -24.84 -36.93
N GLN A 43 13.19 -24.70 -36.10
CA GLN A 43 14.06 -23.52 -36.19
C GLN A 43 15.18 -23.75 -37.22
N PRO A 44 15.21 -22.97 -38.33
CA PRO A 44 16.24 -23.12 -39.35
C PRO A 44 17.61 -22.73 -38.80
N GLY A 45 18.47 -23.75 -38.65
CA GLY A 45 19.91 -23.69 -38.83
C GLY A 45 20.70 -22.57 -38.13
N ARG A 46 21.13 -22.82 -36.89
CA ARG A 46 22.49 -22.42 -36.45
C ARG A 46 23.28 -23.67 -36.10
N ARG A 47 24.03 -24.18 -37.09
CA ARG A 47 25.00 -25.27 -36.91
C ARG A 47 26.16 -24.75 -36.07
N GLY A 48 26.45 -25.44 -34.97
CA GLY A 48 27.67 -25.24 -34.19
C GLY A 48 27.43 -24.88 -32.73
N GLN A 49 26.92 -25.84 -31.94
CA GLN A 49 27.25 -26.07 -30.52
C GLN A 49 26.33 -27.18 -29.98
N GLY A 50 26.59 -28.40 -30.45
CA GLY A 50 25.99 -29.60 -29.88
C GLY A 50 26.45 -29.78 -28.43
N LEU A 51 25.51 -30.16 -27.56
CA LEU A 51 25.65 -30.43 -26.12
C LEU A 51 25.46 -29.25 -25.16
N LYS A 52 25.94 -28.03 -25.43
CA LYS A 52 25.68 -26.86 -24.54
C LYS A 52 24.27 -26.26 -24.67
N ALA A 53 23.62 -26.42 -25.83
CA ALA A 53 22.29 -25.87 -26.07
C ALA A 53 21.15 -26.55 -25.29
N LYS A 54 21.25 -27.86 -25.01
CA LYS A 54 20.24 -28.60 -24.21
C LYS A 54 20.25 -28.18 -22.73
N GLN A 55 21.43 -28.00 -22.13
CA GLN A 55 21.52 -27.52 -20.74
C GLN A 55 21.13 -26.05 -20.61
N TRP A 56 21.43 -25.22 -21.61
CA TRP A 56 21.04 -23.80 -21.61
C TRP A 56 19.53 -23.63 -21.76
N THR A 57 18.86 -24.53 -22.50
CA THR A 57 17.40 -24.53 -22.64
C THR A 57 16.69 -25.01 -21.38
N GLU A 58 17.20 -26.03 -20.68
CA GLU A 58 16.61 -26.46 -19.40
C GLU A 58 16.77 -25.39 -18.31
N ARG A 59 17.96 -24.80 -18.15
CA ARG A 59 18.18 -23.71 -17.17
C ARG A 59 17.35 -22.47 -17.48
N SER A 60 17.17 -22.13 -18.76
CA SER A 60 16.30 -21.03 -19.20
C SER A 60 14.81 -21.33 -18.95
N ARG A 61 14.37 -22.57 -19.22
CA ARG A 61 13.00 -23.03 -18.90
C ARG A 61 12.73 -22.99 -17.41
N LEU A 62 13.67 -23.47 -16.58
CA LEU A 62 13.56 -23.39 -15.13
C LEU A 62 13.54 -21.97 -14.61
N LYS A 63 14.34 -21.07 -15.20
CA LYS A 63 14.29 -19.64 -14.87
C LYS A 63 12.94 -19.03 -15.27
N SER A 64 12.41 -19.37 -16.44
CA SER A 64 11.12 -18.85 -16.92
C SER A 64 9.93 -19.42 -16.12
N ALA A 65 9.96 -20.72 -15.78
CA ALA A 65 9.00 -21.35 -14.89
C ALA A 65 9.08 -20.73 -13.49
N HIS A 66 10.28 -20.54 -12.93
CA HIS A 66 10.48 -19.86 -11.65
C HIS A 66 9.94 -18.43 -11.67
N LEU A 67 10.17 -17.66 -12.75
CA LEU A 67 9.62 -16.31 -12.90
C LEU A 67 8.09 -16.32 -12.99
N LYS A 68 7.49 -17.25 -13.76
CA LYS A 68 6.03 -17.41 -13.82
C LYS A 68 5.44 -17.86 -12.49
N TYR A 69 6.15 -18.72 -11.75
CA TYR A 69 5.79 -19.16 -10.41
C TYR A 69 5.87 -17.98 -9.44
N ARG A 70 6.93 -17.18 -9.55
CA ARG A 70 7.10 -15.93 -8.81
C ARG A 70 5.94 -14.98 -9.11
N ASP A 71 5.56 -14.82 -10.37
CA ASP A 71 4.41 -14.00 -10.74
C ASP A 71 3.11 -14.51 -10.10
N VAL A 72 2.87 -15.83 -10.07
CA VAL A 72 1.65 -16.40 -9.47
C VAL A 72 1.64 -16.29 -7.94
N PHE A 73 2.78 -16.44 -7.27
CA PHE A 73 2.87 -16.38 -5.81
C PHE A 73 3.00 -14.97 -5.25
N TYR A 74 3.72 -14.09 -5.95
CA TYR A 74 4.02 -12.72 -5.48
C TYR A 74 2.97 -11.71 -5.96
N LYS A 75 2.13 -12.05 -6.95
CA LYS A 75 0.96 -11.24 -7.33
C LYS A 75 -0.35 -11.71 -6.70
N ARG A 76 -0.29 -12.60 -5.71
CA ARG A 76 -1.50 -12.97 -4.96
C ARG A 76 -1.89 -11.86 -4.00
N PRO A 77 -3.19 -11.54 -3.92
CA PRO A 77 -3.74 -10.90 -2.74
C PRO A 77 -3.41 -11.79 -1.53
N GLN A 78 -2.55 -11.33 -0.64
CA GLN A 78 -2.40 -11.97 0.66
C GLN A 78 -3.52 -11.43 1.56
N ARG A 79 -4.07 -12.24 2.44
CA ARG A 79 -4.99 -11.71 3.44
C ARG A 79 -4.21 -10.77 4.36
N ILE A 80 -4.77 -9.60 4.65
CA ILE A 80 -4.13 -8.58 5.49
C ILE A 80 -3.75 -9.18 6.84
N GLU A 81 -4.59 -10.08 7.36
CA GLU A 81 -4.39 -10.82 8.60
C GLU A 81 -3.15 -11.70 8.59
N ASP A 82 -2.82 -12.32 7.45
CA ASP A 82 -1.65 -13.18 7.33
C ASP A 82 -0.36 -12.33 7.34
N VAL A 83 -0.41 -11.14 6.73
CA VAL A 83 0.69 -10.17 6.75
C VAL A 83 0.90 -9.61 8.15
N ALA A 84 -0.17 -9.19 8.82
CA ALA A 84 -0.13 -8.70 10.20
C ALA A 84 0.50 -9.74 11.13
N ARG A 85 0.06 -11.00 11.01
CA ARG A 85 0.56 -12.13 11.81
C ARG A 85 2.03 -12.38 11.55
N ALA A 86 2.47 -12.35 10.29
CA ALA A 86 3.87 -12.57 9.93
C ALA A 86 4.83 -11.50 10.46
N GLN A 87 4.35 -10.27 10.64
CA GLN A 87 5.14 -9.14 11.16
C GLN A 87 5.04 -8.98 12.69
N GLY A 88 4.31 -9.86 13.38
CA GLY A 88 4.13 -9.76 14.84
C GLY A 88 3.20 -8.63 15.30
N ILE A 89 2.51 -7.97 14.37
CA ILE A 89 1.51 -6.90 14.62
C ILE A 89 0.13 -7.53 14.84
N GLY A 90 0.09 -8.78 15.30
CA GLY A 90 -1.04 -9.70 15.21
C GLY A 90 -2.40 -9.07 15.52
N GLN A 91 -3.38 -9.34 14.65
CA GLN A 91 -4.81 -8.99 14.78
C GLN A 91 -5.14 -7.66 15.47
N HIS A 92 -4.32 -6.61 15.33
CA HIS A 92 -4.72 -5.31 15.83
C HIS A 92 -5.95 -4.88 15.03
N PRO A 93 -7.17 -4.83 15.61
CA PRO A 93 -8.41 -4.70 14.84
C PRO A 93 -8.39 -3.42 13.98
N LEU A 94 -7.72 -2.40 14.48
CA LEU A 94 -7.60 -1.09 13.84
C LEU A 94 -6.64 -1.08 12.64
N PHE A 95 -5.58 -1.89 12.68
CA PHE A 95 -4.71 -2.08 11.52
C PHE A 95 -5.48 -2.80 10.41
N LEU A 96 -6.20 -3.86 10.78
CA LEU A 96 -7.02 -4.62 9.83
C LEU A 96 -8.13 -3.75 9.24
N GLU A 97 -8.78 -2.88 10.03
CA GLU A 97 -9.80 -1.97 9.55
C GLU A 97 -9.27 -1.02 8.47
N TRP A 98 -8.18 -0.29 8.75
CA TRP A 98 -7.57 0.63 7.78
C TRP A 98 -7.12 -0.07 6.51
N MET A 99 -6.48 -1.22 6.69
CA MET A 99 -6.00 -2.01 5.57
C MET A 99 -7.16 -2.56 4.75
N ASN A 100 -8.25 -3.00 5.37
CA ASN A 100 -9.44 -3.47 4.67
C ASN A 100 -10.18 -2.32 3.95
N ILE A 101 -10.19 -1.12 4.53
CA ILE A 101 -10.75 0.08 3.89
C ILE A 101 -9.90 0.45 2.68
N LEU A 102 -8.61 0.72 2.88
CA LEU A 102 -7.75 1.26 1.83
C LEU A 102 -7.26 0.21 0.82
N PHE A 103 -7.18 -1.05 1.21
CA PHE A 103 -6.57 -2.11 0.42
C PHE A 103 -7.40 -3.40 0.53
N GLU A 104 -8.68 -3.35 0.15
CA GLU A 104 -9.60 -4.50 0.14
C GLU A 104 -8.95 -5.76 -0.48
N LYS A 105 -8.09 -5.57 -1.49
CA LYS A 105 -7.25 -6.60 -2.10
C LYS A 105 -5.79 -6.17 -2.05
N PRO A 106 -5.10 -6.34 -0.91
CA PRO A 106 -3.76 -5.80 -0.75
C PRO A 106 -2.79 -6.55 -1.67
N ILE A 107 -1.98 -5.80 -2.41
CA ILE A 107 -0.83 -6.37 -3.10
C ILE A 107 0.38 -6.06 -2.23
N LEU A 108 1.18 -7.07 -1.91
CA LEU A 108 2.46 -6.84 -1.24
C LEU A 108 3.58 -6.64 -2.26
N SER A 109 4.42 -5.65 -2.01
CA SER A 109 5.67 -5.48 -2.76
C SER A 109 6.59 -6.69 -2.56
N GLU A 110 7.58 -6.88 -3.45
CA GLU A 110 8.56 -7.98 -3.35
C GLU A 110 9.35 -7.96 -2.03
N ALA A 111 9.48 -6.78 -1.41
CA ALA A 111 10.11 -6.59 -0.12
C ALA A 111 9.23 -7.01 1.08
N ARG A 112 7.96 -7.41 0.86
CA ARG A 112 6.99 -7.89 1.86
C ARG A 112 6.73 -6.94 3.04
N GLN A 113 7.03 -5.66 2.86
CA GLN A 113 6.85 -4.62 3.87
C GLN A 113 6.03 -3.45 3.38
N THR A 114 5.54 -3.48 2.14
CA THR A 114 4.74 -2.39 1.57
C THR A 114 3.48 -2.97 0.95
N PHE A 115 2.33 -2.49 1.42
CA PHE A 115 1.08 -2.66 0.71
C PHE A 115 1.01 -1.64 -0.42
N ILE A 116 0.65 -2.12 -1.59
CA ILE A 116 0.50 -1.33 -2.81
C ILE A 116 -0.89 -1.62 -3.40
N ALA A 117 -1.34 -0.73 -4.28
CA ALA A 117 -2.64 -0.82 -4.95
C ALA A 117 -3.83 -0.49 -4.04
N GLY A 118 -3.92 0.75 -3.57
CA GLY A 118 -5.06 1.22 -2.77
C GLY A 118 -6.36 1.31 -3.59
N ASP A 119 -7.51 1.10 -2.93
CA ASP A 119 -8.84 1.16 -3.50
C ASP A 119 -9.28 2.61 -3.75
N ILE A 120 -9.67 2.92 -4.98
CA ILE A 120 -9.99 4.29 -5.40
C ILE A 120 -11.25 4.82 -4.68
N GLN A 121 -12.26 3.98 -4.48
CA GLN A 121 -13.49 4.38 -3.82
C GLN A 121 -13.25 4.67 -2.33
N ALA A 122 -12.41 3.88 -1.68
CA ALA A 122 -12.00 4.12 -0.30
C ALA A 122 -11.22 5.44 -0.16
N LEU A 123 -10.32 5.76 -1.10
CA LEU A 123 -9.62 7.05 -1.11
C LEU A 123 -10.61 8.22 -1.14
N HIS A 124 -11.68 8.13 -1.93
CA HIS A 124 -12.73 9.15 -1.94
C HIS A 124 -13.49 9.25 -0.61
N GLY A 125 -13.50 8.23 0.24
CA GLY A 125 -14.07 8.31 1.58
C GLY A 125 -13.20 9.10 2.57
N ILE A 126 -11.88 9.06 2.39
CA ILE A 126 -10.89 9.60 3.33
C ILE A 126 -10.33 10.96 2.89
N PHE A 127 -10.10 11.13 1.59
CA PHE A 127 -9.46 12.30 1.03
C PHE A 127 -10.47 13.21 0.33
N HIS A 128 -10.17 14.51 0.33
CA HIS A 128 -10.94 15.49 -0.40
C HIS A 128 -10.76 15.28 -1.91
N ASP A 129 -11.78 15.63 -2.70
CA ASP A 129 -11.79 15.42 -4.15
C ASP A 129 -10.61 16.10 -4.85
N LYS A 130 -10.08 17.19 -4.27
CA LYS A 130 -8.90 17.90 -4.77
C LYS A 130 -7.69 16.97 -4.81
N LEU A 131 -7.41 16.23 -3.72
CA LEU A 131 -6.31 15.27 -3.66
C LEU A 131 -6.60 14.03 -4.52
N CYS A 132 -7.83 13.50 -4.48
CA CYS A 132 -8.19 12.34 -5.31
C CYS A 132 -7.96 12.62 -6.81
N ARG A 133 -8.37 13.79 -7.32
CA ARG A 133 -8.09 14.18 -8.71
C ARG A 133 -6.60 14.23 -9.02
N ARG A 134 -5.75 14.61 -8.07
CA ARG A 134 -4.29 14.67 -8.24
C ARG A 134 -3.68 13.28 -8.31
N ILE A 135 -4.17 12.34 -7.48
CA ILE A 135 -3.81 10.91 -7.57
C ILE A 135 -4.21 10.39 -8.95
N MET A 136 -5.44 10.69 -9.38
CA MET A 136 -5.99 10.20 -10.65
C MET A 136 -5.25 10.75 -11.88
N ASN A 137 -4.73 11.97 -11.78
CA ASN A 137 -3.96 12.60 -12.85
C ASN A 137 -2.45 12.34 -12.76
N SER A 138 -1.99 11.56 -11.77
CA SER A 138 -0.56 11.28 -11.63
C SER A 138 -0.02 10.53 -12.85
N PRO A 139 1.25 10.74 -13.25
CA PRO A 139 1.83 10.00 -14.39
C PRO A 139 1.75 8.48 -14.21
N ARG A 140 1.89 8.00 -12.98
CA ARG A 140 1.74 6.59 -12.64
C ARG A 140 0.33 6.10 -12.90
N ARG A 141 -0.71 6.85 -12.50
CA ARG A 141 -2.09 6.46 -12.76
C ARG A 141 -2.41 6.44 -14.25
N ILE A 142 -1.95 7.44 -14.99
CA ILE A 142 -2.15 7.53 -16.44
C ILE A 142 -1.55 6.29 -17.13
N GLU A 143 -0.37 5.83 -16.69
CA GLU A 143 0.25 4.61 -17.20
C GLU A 143 -0.52 3.34 -16.82
N GLU A 144 -1.08 3.26 -15.61
CA GLU A 144 -1.97 2.16 -15.21
C GLU A 144 -3.21 2.05 -16.10
N GLU A 145 -3.82 3.19 -16.43
CA GLU A 145 -4.99 3.27 -17.31
C GLU A 145 -4.63 2.89 -18.74
N ARG A 146 -3.50 3.40 -19.25
CA ARG A 146 -3.01 3.09 -20.60
C ARG A 146 -2.70 1.61 -20.79
N THR A 147 -2.15 0.97 -19.77
CA THR A 147 -1.79 -0.46 -19.83
C THR A 147 -3.00 -1.39 -19.63
N GLY A 148 -4.18 -0.85 -19.24
CA GLY A 148 -5.40 -1.63 -19.05
C GLY A 148 -5.25 -2.76 -18.04
N GLY A 149 -4.35 -2.57 -17.07
CA GLY A 149 -3.85 -3.62 -16.18
C GLY A 149 -4.84 -4.09 -15.11
N PHE A 150 -4.33 -4.89 -14.19
CA PHE A 150 -5.07 -5.41 -13.03
C PHE A 150 -5.81 -4.30 -12.26
N THR A 151 -5.16 -3.15 -12.06
CA THR A 151 -5.66 -1.99 -11.32
C THR A 151 -6.99 -1.43 -11.84
N ILE A 152 -7.18 -1.39 -13.16
CA ILE A 152 -8.43 -0.91 -13.76
C ILE A 152 -9.57 -1.90 -13.51
N LYS A 153 -9.28 -3.19 -13.59
CA LYS A 153 -10.29 -4.25 -13.35
C LYS A 153 -10.71 -4.33 -11.89
N THR A 154 -9.82 -3.98 -10.96
CA THR A 154 -10.08 -4.06 -9.53
C THR A 154 -10.40 -2.72 -8.89
N ASN A 155 -10.52 -1.63 -9.66
CA ASN A 155 -10.73 -0.28 -9.14
C ASN A 155 -9.68 0.15 -8.10
N THR A 156 -8.43 -0.30 -8.28
CA THR A 156 -7.30 0.03 -7.40
C THR A 156 -6.26 0.88 -8.13
N THR A 157 -5.30 1.46 -7.40
CA THR A 157 -4.18 2.21 -7.97
C THR A 157 -2.88 2.04 -7.19
N TYR A 158 -1.77 1.77 -7.89
CA TYR A 158 -0.44 1.68 -7.28
C TYR A 158 0.12 3.03 -6.86
N CYS A 159 -0.57 4.12 -7.17
CA CYS A 159 -0.25 5.46 -6.66
C CYS A 159 -0.38 5.54 -5.14
N VAL A 160 -1.09 4.60 -4.51
CA VAL A 160 -1.22 4.54 -3.05
C VAL A 160 -0.47 3.35 -2.51
N GLN A 161 0.40 3.64 -1.54
CA GLN A 161 1.25 2.67 -0.88
C GLN A 161 1.31 2.97 0.61
N THR A 162 1.52 1.93 1.41
CA THR A 162 1.81 2.08 2.84
C THR A 162 2.76 1.00 3.30
N VAL A 163 3.59 1.30 4.29
CA VAL A 163 4.53 0.32 4.85
C VAL A 163 3.83 -0.30 6.03
N VAL A 164 3.97 -1.62 6.12
CA VAL A 164 3.53 -2.36 7.29
C VAL A 164 4.34 -1.83 8.48
N PRO A 165 3.69 -1.26 9.51
CA PRO A 165 4.40 -0.71 10.66
C PRO A 165 5.21 -1.81 11.34
N LYS A 166 6.28 -1.47 12.06
CA LYS A 166 7.06 -2.47 12.80
C LYS A 166 6.54 -2.64 14.21
N ASP A 167 5.96 -1.58 14.76
CA ASP A 167 5.39 -1.53 16.09
C ASP A 167 3.88 -1.23 15.99
N PRO A 168 3.00 -1.90 16.76
CA PRO A 168 1.57 -1.58 16.80
C PRO A 168 1.26 -0.12 17.17
N PHE A 169 2.21 0.59 17.79
CA PHE A 169 2.09 1.98 18.19
C PHE A 169 2.71 2.97 17.18
N ASP A 170 3.23 2.52 16.03
CA ASP A 170 3.74 3.40 14.97
C ASP A 170 2.59 4.05 14.21
N ASP A 171 2.66 5.34 13.84
CA ASP A 171 1.68 5.94 12.92
C ASP A 171 1.69 5.26 11.54
N MET A 172 0.54 5.19 10.87
CA MET A 172 0.44 4.77 9.47
C MET A 172 1.10 5.81 8.57
N VAL A 173 1.98 5.36 7.69
CA VAL A 173 2.57 6.22 6.66
C VAL A 173 1.98 5.85 5.31
N LEU A 174 1.23 6.77 4.70
CA LEU A 174 0.76 6.65 3.33
C LEU A 174 1.69 7.40 2.39
N TRP A 175 2.07 6.76 1.29
CA TRP A 175 2.70 7.41 0.14
C TRP A 175 1.72 7.47 -1.01
N LEU A 176 1.55 8.68 -1.54
CA LEU A 176 0.61 9.01 -2.60
C LEU A 176 1.38 9.62 -3.77
N ASP A 177 1.46 8.92 -4.88
CA ASP A 177 1.95 9.48 -6.14
C ASP A 177 0.86 10.39 -6.72
N ILE A 178 1.20 11.66 -6.91
CA ILE A 178 0.24 12.69 -7.32
C ILE A 178 0.79 13.55 -8.46
N ALA A 179 -0.11 14.05 -9.30
CA ALA A 179 0.20 15.17 -10.17
C ALA A 179 0.31 16.45 -9.33
N LEU A 180 1.29 17.28 -9.66
CA LEU A 180 1.51 18.55 -8.97
C LEU A 180 1.17 19.73 -9.86
N ASP A 181 0.79 20.83 -9.23
CA ASP A 181 0.93 22.15 -9.83
C ASP A 181 1.38 23.15 -8.78
N LYS A 182 1.75 24.33 -9.27
CA LYS A 182 2.27 25.42 -8.45
C LYS A 182 1.32 25.78 -7.30
N THR A 183 0.02 25.83 -7.57
CA THR A 183 -0.99 26.23 -6.57
C THR A 183 -1.08 25.21 -5.44
N PHE A 184 -1.09 23.93 -5.78
CA PHE A 184 -1.13 22.86 -4.80
C PHE A 184 0.16 22.78 -3.98
N LEU A 185 1.33 22.95 -4.63
CA LEU A 185 2.62 23.03 -3.94
C LEU A 185 2.65 24.20 -2.94
N GLN A 186 2.19 25.39 -3.35
CA GLN A 186 2.12 26.57 -2.50
C GLN A 186 1.17 26.39 -1.31
N ASP A 187 0.03 25.74 -1.52
CA ASP A 187 -0.93 25.45 -0.44
C ASP A 187 -0.33 24.50 0.60
N LEU A 188 0.39 23.46 0.15
CA LEU A 188 1.00 22.46 1.02
C LEU A 188 2.28 22.98 1.70
N PHE A 189 3.11 23.71 0.97
CA PHE A 189 4.44 24.16 1.35
C PHE A 189 4.63 25.61 0.91
N PRO A 190 4.20 26.61 1.71
CA PRO A 190 4.25 28.01 1.31
C PRO A 190 5.64 28.53 0.92
N ASP A 191 6.71 27.94 1.49
CA ASP A 191 8.10 28.31 1.21
C ASP A 191 8.80 27.32 0.26
N TYR A 192 8.06 26.56 -0.56
CA TYR A 192 8.68 25.52 -1.40
C TYR A 192 9.69 26.09 -2.40
N GLU A 193 9.47 27.29 -2.96
CA GLU A 193 10.41 27.91 -3.90
C GLU A 193 11.78 28.14 -3.26
N ASN A 194 11.80 28.60 -2.00
CA ASN A 194 13.04 28.77 -1.24
C ASN A 194 13.71 27.42 -0.96
N GLN A 195 12.93 26.37 -0.67
CA GLN A 195 13.44 25.02 -0.41
C GLN A 195 14.00 24.32 -1.66
N LEU A 196 13.51 24.71 -2.84
CA LEU A 196 13.99 24.25 -4.14
C LEU A 196 15.17 25.10 -4.65
N SER A 197 15.21 26.40 -4.31
CA SER A 197 16.25 27.31 -4.75
C SER A 197 17.65 26.82 -4.35
N GLY A 198 18.59 26.82 -5.30
CA GLY A 198 19.96 26.36 -5.08
C GLY A 198 20.17 24.86 -5.25
N LYS A 199 19.15 24.10 -5.69
CA LYS A 199 19.24 22.66 -5.99
C LYS A 199 19.00 22.32 -7.47
N ASP A 200 19.02 23.33 -8.33
CA ASP A 200 18.60 23.27 -9.74
C ASP A 200 19.41 22.32 -10.64
N ASN A 201 20.52 21.75 -10.14
CA ASN A 201 21.41 20.89 -10.94
C ASN A 201 21.56 19.46 -10.41
N SER A 202 20.81 19.07 -9.37
CA SER A 202 20.83 17.69 -8.90
C SER A 202 19.61 16.93 -9.41
N ASP A 203 19.83 15.80 -10.08
CA ASP A 203 18.80 14.77 -10.32
C ASP A 203 18.34 14.08 -9.03
N ALA A 204 18.83 14.54 -7.87
CA ALA A 204 18.46 14.04 -6.56
C ALA A 204 17.04 14.50 -6.18
N GLU A 205 16.30 13.60 -5.57
CA GLU A 205 15.00 13.90 -4.99
C GLU A 205 15.16 14.81 -3.77
N ILE A 206 14.30 15.83 -3.69
CA ILE A 206 14.24 16.78 -2.59
C ILE A 206 13.02 16.44 -1.74
N VAL A 207 13.21 16.44 -0.42
CA VAL A 207 12.12 16.35 0.55
C VAL A 207 11.71 17.77 0.95
N LEU A 208 10.46 18.14 0.65
CA LEU A 208 9.79 19.33 1.17
C LEU A 208 9.18 18.99 2.53
N SER A 209 9.56 19.74 3.55
CA SER A 209 9.12 19.56 4.94
C SER A 209 9.48 20.79 5.77
N PRO A 210 8.65 21.19 6.75
CA PRO A 210 7.34 20.64 7.10
C PRO A 210 6.22 21.15 6.17
N GLY A 211 5.09 20.45 6.12
CA GLY A 211 3.87 20.90 5.43
C GLY A 211 3.05 21.86 6.30
N SER A 212 2.18 22.64 5.67
CA SER A 212 1.27 23.54 6.38
C SER A 212 0.11 22.78 7.02
N THR A 213 -0.28 23.11 8.24
CA THR A 213 -1.50 22.56 8.84
C THR A 213 -2.78 23.13 8.23
N LEU A 214 -2.70 24.31 7.58
CA LEU A 214 -3.85 24.93 6.92
C LEU A 214 -4.34 24.11 5.72
N CYS A 215 -3.48 23.28 5.14
CA CYS A 215 -3.85 22.44 3.99
C CYS A 215 -4.57 21.15 4.39
N VAL A 216 -4.61 20.78 5.67
CA VAL A 216 -5.23 19.53 6.18
C VAL A 216 -6.68 19.43 5.73
N ASP A 217 -7.42 20.54 5.78
CA ASP A 217 -8.82 20.61 5.38
C ASP A 217 -9.03 20.41 3.87
N SER A 218 -8.00 20.72 3.07
CA SER A 218 -7.99 20.53 1.62
C SER A 218 -7.53 19.13 1.20
N ILE A 219 -6.85 18.41 2.10
CA ILE A 219 -6.35 17.04 1.89
C ILE A 219 -7.40 16.03 2.36
N PHE A 220 -7.91 16.21 3.58
CA PHE A 220 -8.69 15.20 4.28
C PHE A 220 -10.17 15.57 4.39
N LYS A 221 -11.02 14.56 4.18
CA LYS A 221 -12.40 14.56 4.69
C LYS A 221 -12.38 14.36 6.21
N PRO A 222 -13.50 14.60 6.93
CA PRO A 222 -13.53 14.48 8.40
C PRO A 222 -12.91 13.18 8.94
N PRO A 223 -13.18 11.98 8.37
CA PRO A 223 -12.57 10.75 8.87
C PRO A 223 -11.03 10.74 8.79
N GLY A 224 -10.47 11.25 7.68
CA GLY A 224 -9.01 11.35 7.53
C GLY A 224 -8.40 12.41 8.45
N ARG A 225 -9.11 13.54 8.63
CA ARG A 225 -8.67 14.67 9.46
C ARG A 225 -8.57 14.27 10.93
N GLU A 226 -9.60 13.63 11.46
CA GLU A 226 -9.63 13.17 12.84
C GLU A 226 -8.48 12.20 13.13
N ARG A 227 -8.17 11.32 12.17
CA ARG A 227 -7.06 10.36 12.30
C ARG A 227 -5.68 11.02 12.18
N TRP A 228 -5.54 12.07 11.36
CA TRP A 228 -4.32 12.89 11.35
C TRP A 228 -4.12 13.63 12.68
N GLN A 229 -5.18 14.25 13.21
CA GLN A 229 -5.14 14.98 14.49
C GLN A 229 -4.74 14.07 15.66
N LYS A 230 -5.19 12.80 15.63
CA LYS A 230 -4.86 11.79 16.64
C LYS A 230 -3.52 11.09 16.41
N SER A 231 -2.78 11.42 15.36
CA SER A 231 -1.47 10.80 15.12
C SER A 231 -0.50 11.17 16.24
N ARG A 232 0.36 10.23 16.64
CA ARG A 232 1.34 10.49 17.71
C ARG A 232 2.28 11.62 17.34
N LEU A 233 2.66 11.68 16.06
CA LEU A 233 3.43 12.78 15.52
C LEU A 233 2.71 14.11 15.73
N ARG A 234 1.40 14.19 15.46
CA ARG A 234 0.65 15.42 15.67
C ARG A 234 0.53 15.79 17.15
N THR A 235 0.22 14.83 18.01
CA THR A 235 0.19 15.05 19.47
C THR A 235 1.54 15.57 19.98
N TRP A 236 2.65 15.04 19.47
CA TRP A 236 3.99 15.51 19.81
C TRP A 236 4.24 16.94 19.31
N GLU A 237 3.84 17.27 18.08
CA GLU A 237 3.95 18.62 17.50
C GLU A 237 3.18 19.66 18.32
N GLU A 238 1.95 19.34 18.73
CA GLU A 238 1.10 20.24 19.53
C GLU A 238 1.70 20.49 20.92
N ASN A 239 2.22 19.44 21.57
CA ASN A 239 2.95 19.58 22.83
C ASN A 239 4.23 20.43 22.66
N GLY A 240 4.86 20.35 21.49
CA GLY A 240 6.00 21.18 21.09
C GLY A 240 5.62 22.60 20.63
N LYS A 241 4.34 22.96 20.64
CA LYS A 241 3.79 24.24 20.17
C LYS A 241 3.99 24.51 18.66
N LEU A 242 4.07 23.46 17.84
CA LEU A 242 4.13 23.54 16.38
C LEU A 242 2.70 23.50 15.80
N TRP A 243 2.04 24.65 15.82
CA TRP A 243 0.61 24.74 15.51
C TRP A 243 0.31 24.88 14.02
N ASP A 244 1.15 25.62 13.31
CA ASP A 244 0.97 26.06 11.92
C ASP A 244 1.62 25.13 10.89
N VAL A 245 2.60 24.33 11.32
CA VAL A 245 3.32 23.36 10.49
C VAL A 245 3.24 21.94 11.03
N THR A 246 3.46 20.95 10.16
CA THR A 246 3.49 19.53 10.51
C THR A 246 4.51 18.75 9.69
N ALA A 247 5.31 17.92 10.36
CA ALA A 247 6.15 16.89 9.76
C ALA A 247 5.34 15.66 9.32
N GLY A 248 4.06 15.58 9.69
CA GLY A 248 3.13 14.55 9.23
C GLY A 248 2.73 14.69 7.76
N ILE A 249 3.09 15.80 7.12
CA ILE A 249 2.92 16.04 5.68
C ILE A 249 4.29 16.37 5.10
N GLN A 250 4.79 15.50 4.23
CA GLN A 250 6.06 15.70 3.52
C GLN A 250 5.89 15.38 2.04
N MET A 251 6.71 15.97 1.18
CA MET A 251 6.66 15.65 -0.24
C MET A 251 8.04 15.38 -0.80
N GLN A 252 8.17 14.30 -1.56
CA GLN A 252 9.34 14.03 -2.38
C GLN A 252 9.06 14.52 -3.80
N VAL A 253 9.92 15.42 -4.28
CA VAL A 253 9.83 16.00 -5.62
C VAL A 253 11.20 15.98 -6.29
N ARG A 254 11.20 15.97 -7.64
CA ARG A 254 12.41 16.22 -8.41
C ARG A 254 12.39 17.68 -8.85
N PRO A 255 13.45 18.47 -8.58
CA PRO A 255 13.45 19.89 -8.92
C PRO A 255 13.24 20.14 -10.44
N ASN A 256 13.73 19.24 -11.28
CA ASN A 256 13.59 19.31 -12.74
C ASN A 256 12.25 18.77 -13.28
N ASP A 257 11.43 18.15 -12.45
CA ASP A 257 10.13 17.60 -12.82
C ASP A 257 9.10 17.85 -11.72
N LEU A 258 8.57 19.08 -11.69
CA LEU A 258 7.48 19.48 -10.79
C LEU A 258 6.09 19.09 -11.33
N SER A 259 6.01 18.19 -12.32
CA SER A 259 4.71 17.67 -12.79
C SER A 259 4.17 16.56 -11.88
N SER A 260 5.05 15.94 -11.08
CA SER A 260 4.68 14.87 -10.17
C SER A 260 5.51 14.85 -8.89
N GLY A 261 4.96 14.22 -7.86
CA GLY A 261 5.67 13.99 -6.61
C GLY A 261 5.00 12.92 -5.77
N THR A 262 5.71 12.47 -4.74
CA THR A 262 5.21 11.48 -3.78
C THR A 262 4.92 12.19 -2.47
N LEU A 263 3.64 12.34 -2.15
CA LEU A 263 3.16 12.91 -0.90
C LEU A 263 3.18 11.84 0.20
N ARG A 264 3.86 12.11 1.30
CA ARG A 264 3.89 11.27 2.50
C ARG A 264 2.98 11.86 3.56
N LEU A 265 2.03 11.06 4.04
CA LEU A 265 1.07 11.43 5.08
C LEU A 265 1.19 10.48 6.28
N CYS A 266 1.30 11.04 7.48
CA CYS A 266 1.27 10.28 8.75
C CYS A 266 -0.14 10.34 9.36
N LEU A 267 -0.71 9.18 9.69
CA LEU A 267 -2.06 9.02 10.20
C LEU A 267 -2.08 8.07 11.39
N SER A 268 -2.93 8.32 12.38
CA SER A 268 -3.12 7.38 13.49
C SER A 268 -3.83 6.11 13.04
N TRP A 269 -3.43 4.97 13.64
CA TRP A 269 -4.24 3.75 13.60
C TRP A 269 -5.33 3.75 14.67
N GLU A 270 -5.24 4.57 15.70
CA GLU A 270 -6.15 4.51 16.85
C GLU A 270 -7.53 5.11 16.52
N TRP A 271 -8.55 4.26 16.57
CA TRP A 271 -9.89 4.70 16.95
C TRP A 271 -9.96 4.71 18.48
N HIS A 272 -10.13 5.87 19.10
CA HIS A 272 -10.32 5.93 20.55
C HIS A 272 -11.61 5.17 20.93
N GLN A 273 -11.43 4.05 21.59
CA GLN A 273 -12.47 3.32 22.32
C GLN A 273 -12.90 4.07 23.60
N GLU A 274 -12.28 5.21 23.92
CA GLU A 274 -12.62 6.04 25.09
C GLU A 274 -14.00 6.73 25.04
N MET A 275 -14.80 6.51 23.99
CA MET A 275 -16.24 6.81 24.03
C MET A 275 -17.05 5.71 24.76
N GLU A 276 -16.56 4.47 24.91
CA GLU A 276 -17.26 3.45 25.71
C GLU A 276 -17.08 3.66 27.23
N THR A 277 -15.98 4.28 27.66
CA THR A 277 -15.79 4.67 29.07
C THR A 277 -16.48 5.97 29.45
N LEU A 278 -16.85 6.84 28.49
CA LEU A 278 -17.65 8.05 28.74
C LEU A 278 -19.18 7.81 28.65
N TYR A 279 -19.63 6.69 28.04
CA TYR A 279 -21.04 6.26 28.04
C TYR A 279 -21.34 5.05 28.92
N SER A 280 -20.35 4.54 29.67
CA SER A 280 -20.61 3.71 30.84
C SER A 280 -21.12 4.59 31.98
N CYS A 281 -22.38 5.02 31.86
CA CYS A 281 -23.11 5.61 32.99
C CYS A 281 -23.00 4.66 34.18
N PRO A 282 -22.61 5.12 35.38
CA PRO A 282 -22.92 4.37 36.59
C PRO A 282 -24.45 4.38 36.72
N ALA A 283 -25.09 3.31 36.29
CA ALA A 283 -26.46 3.03 36.67
C ALA A 283 -26.45 2.72 38.17
N GLU A 284 -26.51 3.75 39.01
CA GLU A 284 -27.03 3.70 40.39
C GLU A 284 -27.11 5.12 40.98
N LEU A 285 -28.01 5.93 40.44
CA LEU A 285 -28.76 6.88 41.26
C LEU A 285 -30.21 6.43 41.26
N SER A 286 -30.56 5.61 42.24
CA SER A 286 -31.94 5.30 42.59
C SER A 286 -32.55 6.53 43.27
N PRO A 287 -33.58 7.18 42.69
CA PRO A 287 -34.36 8.16 43.41
C PRO A 287 -35.42 7.43 44.25
N SER A 288 -35.31 7.62 45.57
CA SER A 288 -36.42 7.84 46.49
C SER A 288 -37.68 6.93 46.43
N GLY A 289 -37.90 6.23 47.55
CA GLY A 289 -39.12 6.45 48.32
C GLY A 289 -40.17 5.34 48.28
N VAL A 290 -40.36 4.68 49.42
CA VAL A 290 -41.70 4.28 49.86
C VAL A 290 -41.85 4.67 51.34
N SER A 291 -42.88 5.47 51.57
CA SER A 291 -43.35 6.02 52.84
C SER A 291 -43.80 4.98 53.86
N ALA A 292 -43.84 5.44 55.10
CA ALA A 292 -44.41 4.81 56.29
C ALA A 292 -45.87 4.35 56.16
N VAL A 293 -46.19 3.20 56.77
CA VAL A 293 -47.37 2.82 57.58
C VAL A 293 -46.89 1.55 58.35
N SER A 294 -46.83 1.42 59.68
CA SER A 294 -47.85 1.54 60.73
C SER A 294 -47.14 1.64 62.08
#